data_AF-A0A970Q9S1-F1
#
_entry.id   AF-A0A970Q9S1-F1
#
_cell.length_a   1.000
_cell.length_b   1.000
_cell.length_c   1.000
_cell.angle_alpha   90.00
_cell.angle_beta   90.00
_cell.angle_gamma   90.00
#
_symmetry.space_group_name_H-M   'P 1'
#
loop_
_entity.id
_entity.type
_entity.pdbx_description
1 polymer ?
#
loop_
_entity_poly.entity_id
_entity_poly.type
_entity_poly.pdbx_seq_one_letter_code
_entity_poly.pdbx_strand_id
1 'polypeptide(L)'
;MQIKDEVFSEPGGSPAAELRPLLDMQAELCQAMANPHRLAIVYALRDGERCVGELASLLNISVHNVSRHLRVLRERLLVRPRKEGQTVYYSVTNPKFVQACALICEALVEEHRAEGECLEAFGLLEFDRQHERVGQRQTDPTRPNVSKGRTTMHAEGNGGSSMDLTSLQADKLIDARGTSCPGPILAAKKGMPGVKVGEIMEVLATDSTTLKDLPAWSKKMGHEYLGDVEEAGYWRLFVRRLK
;
A
#
# COMPACT_ATOMS: atom_id res chain seq x y z
N MET A 1 31.39 62.46 -27.96
CA MET A 1 30.23 61.56 -28.07
C MET A 1 30.59 60.28 -27.33
N GLN A 2 30.16 60.16 -26.08
CA GLN A 2 30.46 59.03 -25.20
C GLN A 2 29.62 57.84 -25.66
N ILE A 3 30.27 56.75 -26.08
CA ILE A 3 29.62 55.46 -26.27
C ILE A 3 29.44 54.90 -24.87
N LYS A 4 28.20 54.80 -24.41
CA LYS A 4 27.85 54.15 -23.15
C LYS A 4 28.16 52.66 -23.30
N ASP A 5 28.95 52.16 -22.37
CA ASP A 5 29.08 50.74 -22.07
C ASP A 5 27.70 50.18 -21.76
N GLU A 6 27.08 49.54 -22.76
CA GLU A 6 25.98 48.62 -22.52
C GLU A 6 26.55 47.38 -21.86
N VAL A 7 26.44 47.36 -20.53
CA VAL A 7 26.60 46.17 -19.70
C VAL A 7 25.59 45.14 -20.18
N PHE A 8 26.05 44.24 -21.04
CA PHE A 8 25.41 42.96 -21.32
C PHE A 8 25.46 42.15 -20.01
N SER A 9 24.46 42.33 -19.15
CA SER A 9 24.20 41.40 -18.06
C SER A 9 23.71 40.10 -18.67
N GLU A 10 24.61 39.12 -18.76
CA GLU A 10 24.26 37.74 -19.09
C GLU A 10 23.16 37.25 -18.13
N PRO A 11 22.11 36.55 -18.59
CA PRO A 11 21.20 35.87 -17.69
C PRO A 11 21.92 34.62 -17.16
N GLY A 12 22.83 34.81 -16.23
CA GLY A 12 23.57 33.77 -15.52
C GLY A 12 22.70 33.06 -14.49
N GLY A 13 21.55 32.53 -14.91
CA GLY A 13 20.78 31.58 -14.10
C GLY A 13 21.45 30.21 -14.17
N SER A 14 21.80 29.61 -13.04
CA SER A 14 22.21 28.20 -13.03
C SER A 14 21.09 27.35 -13.65
N PRO A 15 21.38 26.33 -14.51
CA PRO A 15 20.36 25.45 -15.07
C PRO A 15 19.44 24.81 -14.01
N ALA A 16 19.96 24.63 -12.79
CA ALA A 16 19.19 24.14 -11.65
C ALA A 16 18.14 25.15 -11.13
N ALA A 17 18.40 26.45 -11.26
CA ALA A 17 17.45 27.50 -10.86
C ALA A 17 16.27 27.61 -11.84
N GLU A 18 16.51 27.37 -13.13
CA GLU A 18 15.46 27.39 -14.16
C GLU A 18 14.49 26.22 -14.04
N LEU A 19 14.99 25.04 -13.62
CA LEU A 19 14.16 23.84 -13.40
C LEU A 19 13.39 23.86 -12.07
N ARG A 20 13.74 24.78 -11.15
CA ARG A 20 13.21 24.77 -9.78
C ARG A 20 11.67 24.73 -9.71
N PRO A 21 10.92 25.56 -10.46
CA PRO A 21 9.46 25.52 -10.41
C PRO A 21 8.88 24.17 -10.85
N LEU A 22 9.48 23.54 -11.87
CA LEU A 22 9.03 22.23 -12.35
C LEU A 22 9.32 21.12 -11.32
N LEU A 23 10.48 21.18 -10.66
CA LEU A 23 10.84 20.25 -9.60
C LEU A 23 9.96 20.42 -8.36
N ASP A 24 9.58 21.65 -8.01
CA ASP A 24 8.65 21.90 -6.92
C ASP A 24 7.25 21.31 -7.25
N MET A 25 6.75 21.50 -8.48
CA MET A 25 5.51 20.83 -8.95
C MET A 25 5.62 19.30 -8.90
N GLN A 26 6.75 18.74 -9.31
CA GLN A 26 7.00 17.30 -9.24
C GLN A 26 6.99 16.80 -7.79
N ALA A 27 7.64 17.52 -6.86
CA ALA A 27 7.67 17.17 -5.45
C ALA A 27 6.25 17.16 -4.84
N GLU A 28 5.42 18.14 -5.18
CA GLU A 28 4.03 18.19 -4.73
C GLU A 28 3.19 17.01 -5.26
N LEU A 29 3.42 16.61 -6.51
CA LEU A 29 2.79 15.44 -7.11
C LEU A 29 3.22 14.17 -6.38
N CYS A 30 4.52 13.98 -6.16
CA CYS A 30 5.06 12.85 -5.39
C CYS A 30 4.48 12.82 -3.97
N GLN A 31 4.35 13.96 -3.30
CA GLN A 31 3.72 14.06 -1.97
C GLN A 31 2.26 13.62 -1.98
N ALA A 32 1.49 13.98 -3.03
CA ALA A 32 0.13 13.48 -3.20
C ALA A 32 0.09 11.98 -3.51
N MET A 33 1.14 11.38 -4.04
CA MET A 33 1.18 9.93 -4.31
C MET A 33 1.75 9.12 -3.15
N ALA A 34 2.46 9.73 -2.19
CA ALA A 34 3.11 9.08 -1.04
C ALA A 34 2.11 8.48 -0.02
N ASN A 35 1.29 7.53 -0.46
CA ASN A 35 0.36 6.73 0.32
C ASN A 35 -0.09 5.51 -0.49
N PRO A 36 -0.12 4.31 0.12
CA PRO A 36 -0.38 3.07 -0.60
C PRO A 36 -1.76 3.04 -1.27
N HIS A 37 -2.83 3.50 -0.60
CA HIS A 37 -4.16 3.51 -1.21
C HIS A 37 -4.27 4.50 -2.37
N ARG A 38 -3.56 5.62 -2.33
CA ARG A 38 -3.53 6.58 -3.44
C ARG A 38 -2.79 6.00 -4.66
N LEU A 39 -1.68 5.31 -4.45
CA LEU A 39 -1.02 4.55 -5.50
C LEU A 39 -1.94 3.47 -6.08
N ALA A 40 -2.61 2.71 -5.21
CA ALA A 40 -3.56 1.68 -5.63
C ALA A 40 -4.73 2.24 -6.44
N ILE A 41 -5.27 3.42 -6.09
CA ILE A 41 -6.27 4.12 -6.90
C ILE A 41 -5.70 4.48 -8.28
N VAL A 42 -4.48 5.02 -8.33
CA VAL A 42 -3.84 5.39 -9.61
C VAL A 42 -3.65 4.17 -10.51
N TYR A 43 -3.25 3.02 -9.97
CA TYR A 43 -3.19 1.76 -10.71
C TYR A 43 -4.56 1.24 -11.13
N ALA A 44 -5.56 1.30 -10.25
CA ALA A 44 -6.92 0.86 -10.57
C ALA A 44 -7.53 1.66 -11.74
N LEU A 45 -7.10 2.92 -11.91
CA LEU A 45 -7.52 3.81 -12.99
C LEU A 45 -6.64 3.71 -14.26
N ARG A 46 -5.64 2.81 -14.30
CA ARG A 46 -4.77 2.61 -15.47
C ARG A 46 -5.56 2.18 -16.70
N ASP A 47 -6.43 1.19 -16.51
CA ASP A 47 -7.08 0.46 -17.61
C ASP A 47 -8.46 1.04 -17.98
N GLY A 48 -8.90 2.11 -17.31
CA GLY A 48 -10.16 2.77 -17.59
C GLY A 48 -10.70 3.65 -16.48
N GLU A 49 -11.80 4.32 -16.78
CA GLU A 49 -12.52 5.13 -15.81
C GLU A 49 -13.27 4.28 -14.79
N ARG A 50 -13.25 4.70 -13.52
CA ARG A 50 -14.00 4.03 -12.45
C ARG A 50 -14.71 5.03 -11.56
N CYS A 51 -15.87 4.67 -11.05
CA CYS A 51 -16.57 5.45 -10.04
C CYS A 51 -16.04 5.14 -8.63
N VAL A 52 -16.44 5.98 -7.67
CA VAL A 52 -16.00 5.85 -6.27
C VAL A 52 -16.40 4.49 -5.66
N GLY A 53 -17.59 3.97 -6.00
CA GLY A 53 -18.08 2.68 -5.48
C GLY A 53 -17.28 1.49 -5.99
N GLU A 54 -16.91 1.50 -7.27
CA GLU A 54 -16.04 0.47 -7.87
C GLU A 54 -14.66 0.47 -7.24
N LEU A 55 -14.07 1.67 -7.06
CA LEU A 55 -12.77 1.81 -6.40
C LEU A 55 -12.80 1.35 -4.93
N ALA A 56 -13.88 1.66 -4.20
CA ALA A 56 -14.06 1.21 -2.82
C ALA A 56 -14.12 -0.32 -2.73
N SER A 57 -14.86 -0.94 -3.64
CA SER A 57 -15.01 -2.39 -3.70
C SER A 57 -13.71 -3.09 -4.09
N LEU A 58 -13.01 -2.57 -5.11
CA LEU A 58 -11.75 -3.15 -5.61
C LEU A 58 -10.63 -3.07 -4.57
N LEU A 59 -10.54 -1.96 -3.84
CA LEU A 59 -9.47 -1.69 -2.87
C LEU A 59 -9.82 -2.13 -1.45
N ASN A 60 -11.02 -2.68 -1.24
CA ASN A 60 -11.55 -3.07 0.08
C ASN A 60 -11.43 -1.96 1.14
N ILE A 61 -11.77 -0.72 0.77
CA ILE A 61 -11.78 0.44 1.68
C ILE A 61 -13.10 1.21 1.57
N SER A 62 -13.42 2.00 2.60
CA SER A 62 -14.68 2.73 2.63
C SER A 62 -14.80 3.78 1.52
N VAL A 63 -16.02 3.98 1.01
CA VAL A 63 -16.35 5.03 0.02
C VAL A 63 -15.92 6.42 0.52
N HIS A 64 -16.01 6.67 1.83
CA HIS A 64 -15.53 7.90 2.45
C HIS A 64 -14.02 8.08 2.30
N ASN A 65 -13.23 7.04 2.58
CA ASN A 65 -11.78 7.06 2.42
C ASN A 65 -11.38 7.22 0.96
N VAL A 66 -12.02 6.50 0.03
CA VAL A 66 -11.80 6.67 -1.41
C VAL A 66 -12.09 8.12 -1.84
N SER A 67 -13.22 8.69 -1.41
CA SER A 67 -13.57 10.08 -1.74
C SER A 67 -12.53 11.07 -1.22
N ARG A 68 -12.01 10.85 -0.01
CA ARG A 68 -10.92 11.65 0.57
C ARG A 68 -9.63 11.52 -0.24
N HIS A 69 -9.26 10.31 -0.63
CA HIS A 69 -8.07 10.06 -1.45
C HIS A 69 -8.18 10.69 -2.85
N LEU A 70 -9.32 10.53 -3.52
CA LEU A 70 -9.60 11.15 -4.81
C LEU A 70 -9.59 12.67 -4.75
N ARG A 71 -10.04 13.27 -3.63
CA ARG A 71 -9.93 14.72 -3.42
C ARG A 71 -8.46 15.18 -3.42
N VAL A 72 -7.59 14.51 -2.66
CA VAL A 72 -6.15 14.84 -2.60
C VAL A 72 -5.50 14.67 -3.98
N LEU A 73 -5.80 13.57 -4.68
CA LEU A 73 -5.27 13.31 -6.02
C LEU A 73 -5.77 14.36 -7.04
N ARG A 74 -7.03 14.80 -6.94
CA ARG A 74 -7.61 15.83 -7.80
C ARG A 74 -7.00 17.21 -7.53
N GLU A 75 -6.75 17.56 -6.27
CA GLU A 75 -6.11 18.82 -5.89
C GLU A 75 -4.70 18.98 -6.50
N ARG A 76 -4.01 17.87 -6.78
CA ARG A 76 -2.72 17.84 -7.50
C ARG A 76 -2.82 17.41 -8.97
N LEU A 77 -4.01 17.46 -9.55
CA LEU A 77 -4.28 17.17 -10.97
C LEU A 77 -3.87 15.77 -11.46
N LEU A 78 -3.69 14.80 -10.54
CA LEU A 78 -3.37 13.41 -10.88
C LEU A 78 -4.58 12.68 -11.50
N VAL A 79 -5.78 13.05 -11.08
CA VAL A 79 -7.03 12.47 -11.58
C VAL A 79 -8.01 13.55 -12.01
N ARG A 80 -8.83 13.23 -13.01
CA ARG A 80 -9.90 14.08 -13.51
C ARG A 80 -11.27 13.43 -13.30
N PRO A 81 -12.28 14.17 -12.79
CA PRO A 81 -13.65 13.67 -12.69
C PRO A 81 -14.41 13.91 -14.00
N ARG A 82 -15.26 12.94 -14.38
CA ARG A 82 -16.28 13.04 -15.42
C ARG A 82 -17.62 12.64 -14.82
N LYS A 83 -18.65 13.48 -14.98
CA LYS A 83 -20.00 13.18 -14.50
C LYS A 83 -20.82 12.54 -15.60
N GLU A 84 -21.51 11.45 -15.29
CA GLU A 84 -22.43 10.76 -16.17
C GLU A 84 -23.67 10.35 -15.37
N GLY A 85 -24.80 11.00 -15.66
CA GLY A 85 -26.01 10.90 -14.84
C GLY A 85 -25.76 11.38 -13.41
N GLN A 86 -26.03 10.50 -12.44
CA GLN A 86 -25.78 10.75 -11.01
C GLN A 86 -24.40 10.27 -10.55
N THR A 87 -23.66 9.57 -11.40
CA THR A 87 -22.38 8.95 -11.06
C THR A 87 -21.21 9.82 -11.50
N VAL A 88 -20.17 9.89 -10.68
CA VAL A 88 -18.89 10.53 -11.04
C VAL A 88 -17.85 9.43 -11.26
N TYR A 89 -17.31 9.40 -12.46
CA TYR A 89 -16.20 8.56 -12.86
C TYR A 89 -14.90 9.34 -12.82
N TYR A 90 -13.80 8.66 -12.53
CA TYR A 90 -12.46 9.24 -12.48
C TYR A 90 -11.55 8.55 -13.49
N SER A 91 -10.67 9.32 -14.15
CA SER A 91 -9.54 8.82 -14.93
C SER A 91 -8.24 9.49 -14.46
N VAL A 92 -7.10 8.83 -14.71
CA VAL A 92 -5.79 9.49 -14.57
C VAL A 92 -5.65 10.57 -15.64
N THR A 93 -5.12 11.73 -15.27
CA THR A 93 -4.96 12.87 -16.19
C THR A 93 -3.90 12.60 -17.26
N ASN A 94 -2.81 11.92 -16.91
CA ASN A 94 -1.71 11.58 -17.81
C ASN A 94 -1.20 10.15 -17.53
N PRO A 95 -1.17 9.25 -18.53
CA PRO A 95 -0.68 7.88 -18.35
C PRO A 95 0.77 7.80 -17.87
N LYS A 96 1.58 8.84 -18.13
CA LYS A 96 2.98 8.89 -17.65
C LYS A 96 3.11 8.82 -16.14
N PHE A 97 2.10 9.27 -15.37
CA PHE A 97 2.12 9.16 -13.90
C PHE A 97 1.99 7.71 -13.44
N VAL A 98 1.16 6.92 -14.13
CA VAL A 98 1.04 5.48 -13.87
C VAL A 98 2.34 4.77 -14.25
N GLN A 99 2.89 5.09 -15.43
CA GLN A 99 4.16 4.53 -15.90
C GLN A 99 5.31 4.82 -14.93
N ALA A 100 5.42 6.06 -14.44
CA ALA A 100 6.44 6.43 -13.46
C ALA A 100 6.33 5.61 -12.17
N CYS A 101 5.10 5.40 -11.67
CA CYS A 101 4.91 4.55 -10.49
C CYS A 101 5.25 3.09 -10.78
N ALA A 102 4.88 2.57 -11.96
CA ALA A 102 5.21 1.23 -12.38
C ALA A 102 6.73 1.01 -12.40
N LEU A 103 7.49 1.94 -12.96
CA LEU A 103 8.95 1.91 -12.96
C LEU A 103 9.54 1.93 -11.55
N ILE A 104 8.99 2.73 -10.64
CA ILE A 104 9.43 2.73 -9.23
C ILE A 104 9.15 1.37 -8.59
N CYS A 105 7.97 0.79 -8.81
CA CYS A 105 7.61 -0.52 -8.26
C CYS A 105 8.49 -1.64 -8.83
N GLU A 106 8.78 -1.60 -10.13
CA GLU A 106 9.69 -2.53 -10.81
C GLU A 106 11.09 -2.46 -10.21
N ALA A 107 11.66 -1.26 -10.10
CA ALA A 107 12.98 -1.04 -9.50
C ALA A 107 13.04 -1.51 -8.04
N LEU A 108 12.00 -1.23 -7.24
CA LEU A 108 11.91 -1.72 -5.87
C LEU A 108 11.87 -3.24 -5.82
N VAL A 109 11.12 -3.88 -6.72
CA VAL A 109 11.05 -5.34 -6.80
C VAL A 109 12.39 -5.95 -7.22
N GLU A 110 13.09 -5.36 -8.19
CA GLU A 110 14.43 -5.82 -8.59
C GLU A 110 15.44 -5.73 -7.44
N GLU A 111 15.42 -4.63 -6.69
CA GLU A 111 16.28 -4.42 -5.53
C GLU A 111 16.01 -5.44 -4.41
N HIS A 112 14.73 -5.72 -4.11
CA HIS A 112 14.36 -6.65 -3.04
C HIS A 112 14.39 -8.13 -3.47
N ARG A 113 14.34 -8.43 -4.78
CA ARG A 113 14.62 -9.77 -5.32
C ARG A 113 16.05 -10.23 -5.00
N ALA A 114 17.01 -9.29 -4.94
CA ALA A 114 18.38 -9.59 -4.55
C ALA A 114 18.51 -9.97 -3.06
N GLU A 115 17.55 -9.57 -2.23
CA GLU A 115 17.53 -9.82 -0.78
C GLU A 115 16.57 -10.97 -0.35
N GLY A 116 15.98 -11.68 -1.32
CA GLY A 116 15.34 -12.98 -1.06
C GLY A 116 13.92 -12.91 -0.48
N GLU A 117 13.22 -11.79 -0.56
CA GLU A 117 11.80 -11.72 -0.21
C GLU A 117 11.00 -10.89 -1.22
N CYS A 118 9.80 -11.38 -1.51
CA CYS A 118 8.71 -10.76 -2.25
C CYS A 118 8.62 -11.15 -3.72
N LEU A 119 7.67 -12.04 -4.02
CA LEU A 119 6.81 -11.94 -5.22
C LEU A 119 5.66 -12.96 -5.21
N GLU A 120 4.66 -12.75 -4.37
CA GLU A 120 3.30 -13.27 -4.66
C GLU A 120 2.31 -12.15 -5.03
N ALA A 121 2.61 -10.88 -4.72
CA ALA A 121 1.69 -9.76 -4.93
C ALA A 121 1.79 -9.05 -6.30
N PHE A 122 2.77 -9.37 -7.14
CA PHE A 122 2.98 -8.68 -8.44
C PHE A 122 2.09 -9.20 -9.57
N GLY A 123 1.30 -10.25 -9.33
CA GLY A 123 0.31 -10.77 -10.28
C GLY A 123 -0.80 -9.77 -10.65
N LEU A 124 -0.89 -8.63 -9.95
CA LEU A 124 -1.85 -7.56 -10.24
C LEU A 124 -1.28 -6.44 -11.15
N LEU A 125 0.03 -6.40 -11.42
CA LEU A 125 0.67 -5.34 -12.20
C LEU A 125 1.04 -5.73 -13.65
N GLU A 126 1.13 -7.02 -13.96
CA GLU A 126 1.45 -7.53 -15.30
C GLU A 126 0.27 -7.33 -16.28
N PHE A 127 0.29 -6.23 -17.04
CA PHE A 127 -0.62 -6.04 -18.18
C PHE A 127 0.06 -5.39 -19.40
N ASP A 128 1.34 -5.71 -19.64
CA ASP A 128 2.04 -5.25 -20.84
C ASP A 128 2.70 -6.37 -21.66
N ARG A 129 1.99 -7.49 -21.87
CA ARG A 129 2.42 -8.53 -22.81
C ARG A 129 1.38 -9.12 -23.76
N GLN A 130 0.16 -8.57 -23.83
CA GLN A 130 -0.87 -9.05 -24.77
C GLN A 130 -1.48 -7.93 -25.63
N HIS A 131 -0.64 -7.23 -26.39
CA HIS A 131 -1.08 -6.42 -27.53
C HIS A 131 -0.72 -7.03 -28.90
N GLU A 132 -0.47 -8.34 -28.96
CA GLU A 132 -0.42 -9.10 -30.23
C GLU A 132 -1.21 -10.42 -30.12
N ARG A 133 -2.50 -10.36 -30.47
CA ARG A 133 -3.33 -11.37 -31.19
C ARG A 133 -4.79 -11.22 -30.81
N VAL A 134 -5.42 -10.24 -31.45
CA VAL A 134 -6.86 -10.24 -31.66
C VAL A 134 -7.19 -11.36 -32.65
N GLY A 135 -8.12 -12.24 -32.27
CA GLY A 135 -8.90 -13.03 -33.23
C GLY A 135 -9.06 -14.51 -32.89
N GLN A 136 -10.01 -14.87 -32.04
CA GLN A 136 -11.28 -15.49 -32.45
C GLN A 136 -12.05 -16.03 -31.23
N ARG A 137 -13.34 -15.74 -31.23
CA ARG A 137 -14.36 -16.19 -30.27
C ARG A 137 -14.64 -17.67 -30.49
N GLN A 138 -14.92 -18.42 -29.43
CA GLN A 138 -16.15 -19.23 -29.41
C GLN A 138 -16.57 -19.59 -27.99
N THR A 139 -17.87 -19.45 -27.79
CA THR A 139 -18.64 -19.78 -26.60
C THR A 139 -18.99 -21.26 -26.56
N ASP A 140 -19.36 -21.70 -25.35
CA ASP A 140 -20.44 -22.64 -25.05
C ASP A 140 -20.03 -24.10 -24.69
N PRO A 141 -20.95 -24.92 -24.16
CA PRO A 141 -21.14 -25.14 -22.72
C PRO A 141 -21.06 -26.63 -22.39
N THR A 142 -20.37 -27.06 -21.34
CA THR A 142 -20.69 -28.35 -20.72
C THR A 142 -19.99 -28.50 -19.38
N ARG A 143 -20.78 -28.39 -18.33
CA ARG A 143 -20.49 -29.06 -17.05
C ARG A 143 -20.74 -30.56 -17.25
N PRO A 144 -20.01 -31.43 -16.55
CA PRO A 144 -20.75 -32.19 -15.56
C PRO A 144 -20.06 -32.23 -14.19
N ASN A 145 -20.94 -32.32 -13.21
CA ASN A 145 -20.70 -32.46 -11.79
C ASN A 145 -20.30 -33.91 -11.48
N VAL A 146 -19.29 -34.15 -10.64
CA VAL A 146 -19.09 -35.45 -9.99
C VAL A 146 -18.75 -35.26 -8.52
N SER A 147 -19.59 -35.88 -7.71
CA SER A 147 -19.62 -35.99 -6.26
C SER A 147 -18.69 -37.08 -5.69
N LYS A 148 -18.48 -37.01 -4.36
CA LYS A 148 -17.95 -38.03 -3.41
C LYS A 148 -16.42 -38.06 -3.30
N GLY A 149 -15.78 -38.19 -2.14
CA GLY A 149 -16.22 -38.33 -0.76
C GLY A 149 -15.04 -38.85 0.11
N ARG A 150 -14.97 -38.37 1.35
CA ARG A 150 -14.49 -39.05 2.58
C ARG A 150 -13.01 -39.52 2.70
N THR A 151 -12.37 -38.99 3.75
CA THR A 151 -11.60 -39.66 4.84
C THR A 151 -10.12 -39.31 4.97
N THR A 152 -9.85 -38.76 6.16
CA THR A 152 -8.63 -38.59 6.95
C THR A 152 -7.60 -39.73 6.89
N MET A 153 -6.30 -39.40 7.03
CA MET A 153 -5.38 -39.96 8.04
C MET A 153 -4.16 -39.04 8.24
N HIS A 154 -3.60 -39.14 9.45
CA HIS A 154 -2.63 -38.29 10.14
C HIS A 154 -1.16 -38.60 9.81
N ALA A 155 -0.30 -37.60 10.05
CA ALA A 155 0.99 -37.68 10.80
C ALA A 155 1.55 -36.23 10.87
N GLU A 156 1.55 -35.53 12.02
CA GLU A 156 2.54 -35.56 13.12
C GLU A 156 3.99 -35.32 12.63
N GLY A 157 4.81 -34.40 13.13
CA GLY A 157 4.78 -33.44 14.25
C GLY A 157 6.01 -32.51 14.06
N ASN A 158 6.06 -31.31 14.63
CA ASN A 158 6.68 -31.01 15.94
C ASN A 158 6.53 -29.47 16.08
N GLY A 159 5.98 -28.82 17.11
CA GLY A 159 5.96 -29.08 18.54
C GLY A 159 6.44 -27.79 19.23
N GLY A 160 5.51 -26.94 19.70
CA GLY A 160 5.86 -25.68 20.39
C GLY A 160 4.65 -24.77 20.71
N SER A 161 3.82 -25.19 21.68
CA SER A 161 2.80 -24.42 22.43
C SER A 161 1.83 -23.52 21.65
N SER A 162 0.64 -24.05 21.35
CA SER A 162 -0.51 -23.26 20.89
C SER A 162 -1.13 -22.47 22.05
N MET A 163 -0.98 -21.15 22.04
CA MET A 163 -2.02 -20.27 22.59
C MET A 163 -2.99 -19.97 21.44
N ASP A 164 -4.29 -20.15 21.68
CA ASP A 164 -5.35 -19.85 20.71
C ASP A 164 -5.55 -18.32 20.65
N LEU A 165 -4.64 -17.65 19.93
CA LEU A 165 -4.54 -16.18 19.84
C LEU A 165 -5.82 -15.54 19.27
N THR A 166 -6.61 -16.31 18.55
CA THR A 166 -7.91 -15.90 17.98
C THR A 166 -8.93 -15.47 19.03
N SER A 167 -8.79 -15.94 20.27
CA SER A 167 -9.72 -15.67 21.40
C SER A 167 -9.17 -14.70 22.45
N LEU A 168 -7.97 -14.15 22.23
CA LEU A 168 -7.27 -13.32 23.19
C LEU A 168 -7.91 -11.92 23.29
N GLN A 169 -8.43 -11.55 24.47
CA GLN A 169 -8.85 -10.17 24.73
C GLN A 169 -7.62 -9.31 25.02
N ALA A 170 -7.38 -8.32 24.17
CA ALA A 170 -6.35 -7.32 24.41
C ALA A 170 -6.88 -6.23 25.33
N ASP A 171 -6.11 -5.88 26.35
CA ASP A 171 -6.42 -4.77 27.27
C ASP A 171 -6.23 -3.41 26.60
N LYS A 172 -5.38 -3.36 25.57
CA LYS A 172 -5.14 -2.15 24.80
C LYS A 172 -4.95 -2.44 23.32
N LEU A 173 -5.74 -1.76 22.50
CA LEU A 173 -5.72 -1.87 21.04
C LEU A 173 -5.05 -0.62 20.44
N ILE A 174 -4.01 -0.82 19.64
CA ILE A 174 -3.27 0.20 18.91
C ILE A 174 -3.49 -0.04 17.41
N ASP A 175 -4.26 0.84 16.79
CA ASP A 175 -4.44 0.80 15.34
C ASP A 175 -3.31 1.58 14.64
N ALA A 176 -2.38 0.85 14.04
CA ALA A 176 -1.28 1.41 13.25
C ALA A 176 -1.41 1.10 11.75
N ARG A 177 -2.58 0.64 11.30
CA ARG A 177 -2.85 0.37 9.89
C ARG A 177 -2.70 1.64 9.06
N GLY A 178 -2.03 1.54 7.92
CA GLY A 178 -1.78 2.66 7.01
C GLY A 178 -0.73 3.68 7.47
N THR A 179 0.05 3.37 8.51
CA THR A 179 1.20 4.19 8.90
C THR A 179 2.46 3.75 8.16
N SER A 180 3.12 4.66 7.44
CA SER A 180 4.38 4.33 6.74
C SER A 180 5.46 3.93 7.74
N CYS A 181 6.27 2.92 7.41
CA CYS A 181 7.46 2.56 8.20
C CYS A 181 8.28 3.81 8.54
N PRO A 182 8.60 4.08 9.83
CA PRO A 182 8.56 3.18 10.99
C PRO A 182 7.28 3.28 11.88
N GLY A 183 6.13 3.61 11.31
CA GLY A 183 4.88 3.92 12.01
C GLY A 183 4.40 2.88 13.04
N PRO A 184 4.29 1.58 12.70
CA PRO A 184 3.74 0.57 13.62
C PRO A 184 4.55 0.36 14.90
N ILE A 185 5.87 0.36 14.81
CA ILE A 185 6.77 0.22 15.97
C ILE A 185 6.73 1.47 16.84
N LEU A 186 6.70 2.66 16.23
CA LEU A 186 6.58 3.90 16.98
C LEU A 186 5.23 3.98 17.71
N ALA A 187 4.15 3.52 17.08
CA ALA A 187 2.83 3.44 17.69
C ALA A 187 2.83 2.46 18.89
N ALA A 188 3.41 1.27 18.72
CA ALA A 188 3.61 0.30 19.80
C ALA A 188 4.42 0.89 20.97
N LYS A 189 5.55 1.55 20.67
CA LYS A 189 6.40 2.21 21.67
C LYS A 189 5.67 3.34 22.41
N LYS A 190 4.83 4.11 21.72
CA LYS A 190 4.04 5.20 22.31
C LYS A 190 2.87 4.69 23.16
N GLY A 191 2.30 3.54 22.80
CA GLY A 191 1.17 2.95 23.52
C GLY A 191 1.55 2.15 24.76
N MET A 192 2.75 1.56 24.79
CA MET A 192 3.26 0.70 25.86
C MET A 192 3.25 1.32 27.27
N PRO A 193 3.59 2.63 27.47
CA PRO A 193 3.52 3.24 28.80
C PRO A 193 2.13 3.19 29.42
N GLY A 194 1.07 3.11 28.62
CA GLY A 194 -0.32 3.03 29.09
C GLY A 194 -0.92 1.63 29.06
N VAL A 195 -0.11 0.57 29.07
CA VAL A 195 -0.48 -0.84 29.29
C VAL A 195 0.07 -1.21 30.66
N LYS A 196 -0.68 -1.83 31.57
CA LYS A 196 -0.11 -2.23 32.88
C LYS A 196 0.80 -3.45 32.73
N VAL A 197 1.68 -3.66 33.71
CA VAL A 197 2.49 -4.88 33.77
C VAL A 197 1.56 -6.09 33.92
N GLY A 198 1.68 -7.06 33.02
CA GLY A 198 0.82 -8.24 32.91
C GLY A 198 -0.28 -8.12 31.85
N GLU A 199 -0.62 -6.92 31.39
CA GLU A 199 -1.66 -6.67 30.37
C GLU A 199 -1.13 -6.88 28.94
N ILE A 200 -2.06 -7.13 28.02
CA ILE A 200 -1.78 -7.46 26.62
C ILE A 200 -2.12 -6.27 25.72
N MET A 201 -1.15 -5.90 24.89
CA MET A 201 -1.26 -4.89 23.86
C MET A 201 -1.42 -5.56 22.50
N GLU A 202 -2.47 -5.18 21.79
CA GLU A 202 -2.71 -5.57 20.40
C GLU A 202 -2.31 -4.42 19.47
N VAL A 203 -1.54 -4.73 18.43
CA VAL A 203 -1.12 -3.79 17.40
C VAL A 203 -1.69 -4.27 16.07
N LEU A 204 -2.50 -3.43 15.42
CA LEU A 204 -2.98 -3.68 14.07
C LEU A 204 -2.00 -3.07 13.07
N ALA A 205 -1.44 -3.88 12.18
CA ALA A 205 -0.48 -3.42 11.16
C ALA A 205 -0.87 -3.90 9.76
N THR A 206 -0.66 -3.06 8.77
CA THR A 206 -0.81 -3.41 7.34
C THR A 206 0.52 -3.75 6.67
N ASP A 207 1.61 -3.63 7.43
CA ASP A 207 2.97 -3.71 6.92
C ASP A 207 3.62 -5.00 7.43
N SER A 208 3.99 -5.89 6.51
CA SER A 208 4.57 -7.21 6.81
C SER A 208 5.90 -7.11 7.58
N THR A 209 6.64 -6.01 7.44
CA THR A 209 7.87 -5.76 8.20
C THR A 209 7.63 -5.73 9.72
N THR A 210 6.44 -5.31 10.15
CA THR A 210 6.06 -5.27 11.58
C THR A 210 6.11 -6.66 12.22
N LEU A 211 5.89 -7.73 11.44
CA LEU A 211 5.97 -9.11 11.91
C LEU A 211 7.38 -9.50 12.36
N LYS A 212 8.42 -8.86 11.81
CA LYS A 212 9.82 -9.09 12.19
C LYS A 212 10.27 -8.13 13.28
N ASP A 213 9.86 -6.88 13.16
CA ASP A 213 10.34 -5.81 14.03
C ASP A 213 9.69 -5.81 15.41
N LEU A 214 8.39 -6.12 15.51
CA LEU A 214 7.66 -6.10 16.77
C LEU A 214 8.15 -7.20 17.74
N PRO A 215 8.42 -8.45 17.31
CA PRO A 215 9.05 -9.46 18.17
C PRO A 215 10.46 -9.05 18.60
N ALA A 216 11.28 -8.53 17.67
CA ALA A 216 12.64 -8.10 17.97
C ALA A 216 12.67 -6.94 18.99
N TRP A 217 11.78 -5.97 18.82
CA TRP A 217 11.58 -4.87 19.75
C TRP A 217 11.08 -5.35 21.12
N SER A 218 10.10 -6.26 21.15
CA SER A 218 9.55 -6.83 22.39
C SER A 218 10.64 -7.51 23.20
N LYS A 219 11.45 -8.37 22.56
CA LYS A 219 12.59 -9.04 23.19
C LYS A 219 13.63 -8.04 23.73
N LYS A 220 13.93 -6.98 22.97
CA LYS A 220 14.88 -5.93 23.36
C LYS A 220 14.40 -5.12 24.57
N MET A 221 13.10 -4.83 24.65
CA MET A 221 12.50 -4.06 25.74
C MET A 221 12.11 -4.93 26.96
N GLY A 222 12.25 -6.26 26.84
CA GLY A 222 11.89 -7.20 27.90
C GLY A 222 10.39 -7.43 28.03
N HIS A 223 9.65 -7.32 26.93
CA HIS A 223 8.24 -7.69 26.81
C HIS A 223 8.13 -9.07 26.13
N GLU A 224 7.00 -9.74 26.33
CA GLU A 224 6.74 -11.06 25.74
C GLU A 224 5.89 -10.90 24.48
N TYR A 225 6.40 -11.38 23.33
CA TYR A 225 5.62 -11.47 22.11
C TYR A 225 4.78 -12.75 22.14
N LEU A 226 3.46 -12.63 22.05
CA LEU A 226 2.53 -13.76 22.14
C LEU A 226 2.24 -14.38 20.78
N GLY A 227 2.39 -13.61 19.70
CA GLY A 227 2.17 -14.05 18.33
C GLY A 227 1.38 -13.05 17.51
N ASP A 228 1.03 -13.48 16.30
CA ASP A 228 0.26 -12.72 15.33
C ASP A 228 -0.86 -13.56 14.73
N VAL A 229 -1.91 -12.87 14.28
CA VAL A 229 -3.03 -13.45 13.54
C VAL A 229 -3.22 -12.62 12.28
N GLU A 230 -3.26 -13.29 11.13
CA GLU A 230 -3.64 -12.65 9.87
C GLU A 230 -5.16 -12.55 9.76
N GLU A 231 -5.65 -11.34 9.51
CA GLU A 231 -7.03 -11.03 9.18
C GLU A 231 -7.08 -10.43 7.78
N ALA A 232 -8.26 -10.39 7.15
CA ALA A 232 -8.42 -9.93 5.77
C ALA A 232 -7.84 -8.51 5.54
N GLY A 233 -6.59 -8.44 5.10
CA GLY A 233 -5.85 -7.21 4.76
C GLY A 233 -5.04 -6.56 5.89
N TYR A 234 -4.86 -7.19 7.06
CA TYR A 234 -4.01 -6.67 8.14
C TYR A 234 -3.60 -7.77 9.15
N TRP A 235 -2.51 -7.54 9.88
CA TRP A 235 -2.05 -8.40 10.96
C TRP A 235 -2.43 -7.84 12.32
N ARG A 236 -2.87 -8.72 13.22
CA ARG A 236 -3.10 -8.48 14.63
C ARG A 236 -1.91 -9.05 15.39
N LEU A 237 -1.05 -8.20 15.95
CA LEU A 237 0.13 -8.64 16.70
C LEU A 237 -0.09 -8.42 18.20
N PHE A 238 0.25 -9.41 19.02
CA PHE A 238 0.00 -9.39 20.46
C PHE A 238 1.30 -9.35 21.26
N VAL A 239 1.41 -8.37 22.16
CA VAL A 239 2.57 -8.17 23.04
C VAL A 239 2.10 -8.04 24.48
N ARG A 240 2.60 -8.90 25.38
CA ARG A 240 2.38 -8.80 26.82
C ARG A 240 3.48 -7.99 27.48
N ARG A 241 3.08 -7.00 28.27
CA ARG A 241 4.03 -6.16 29.01
C ARG A 241 4.51 -6.89 30.27
N LEU A 242 5.82 -7.15 30.38
CA LEU A 242 6.42 -7.76 31.58
C LEU A 242 7.16 -6.76 32.49
N LYS A 243 7.39 -5.52 32.05
CA LYS A 243 8.10 -4.45 32.78
C LYS A 243 7.49 -3.10 32.43
#